data_AF-A0A4Q4Y989-F1
#
_entry.id   AF-A0A4Q4Y989-F1
#
_cell.length_a   1.000
_cell.length_b   1.000
_cell.length_c   1.000
_cell.angle_alpha   90.00
_cell.angle_beta   90.00
_cell.angle_gamma   90.00
#
_symmetry.space_group_name_H-M   'P 1'
#
loop_
_entity.id
_entity.type
_entity.pdbx_description
1 polymer ?
#
loop_
_entity_poly.entity_id
_entity_poly.type
_entity_poly.pdbx_seq_one_letter_code
_entity_poly.pdbx_strand_id
1 'polypeptide(L)'
;MKIGAGVQASEAQEAANAQGLVVVEGVCPTVGIPGGYTQGGGASLLGSRFGLTADQVLEWEVVTGKGELLTATPRQNSDLYWALAGGGGGTYGAVLSMTVKLHPNMPTAGATLSFKESSDAYWDIVQAFLLNLPAVLDAGATLYWQVLPGNMFLMPQSYFPDGTAQDLERLLQPTLQALEESGIPYITYCWLFCQTRRVLASAGI
;
A
#
# COMPACT_ATOMS: atom_id res chain seq x y z
N MET A 1 13.10 -9.51 7.03
CA MET A 1 14.23 -8.90 6.31
C MET A 1 14.81 -7.77 7.14
N LYS A 2 16.15 -7.68 7.29
CA LYS A 2 16.80 -6.53 7.92
C LYS A 2 17.14 -5.50 6.84
N ILE A 3 16.74 -4.25 7.04
CA ILE A 3 16.77 -3.16 6.06
C ILE A 3 17.54 -1.99 6.67
N GLY A 4 18.61 -1.55 6.02
CA GLY A 4 19.42 -0.41 6.47
C GLY A 4 18.72 0.93 6.24
N ALA A 5 19.02 1.95 7.06
CA ALA A 5 18.29 3.22 7.12
C ALA A 5 18.16 3.98 5.79
N GLY A 6 19.09 3.79 4.86
CA GLY A 6 19.10 4.45 3.55
C GLY A 6 18.33 3.72 2.45
N VAL A 7 17.81 2.51 2.71
CA VAL A 7 17.17 1.67 1.69
C VAL A 7 15.81 2.25 1.31
N GLN A 8 15.61 2.44 0.01
CA GLN A 8 14.36 2.90 -0.60
C GLN A 8 13.40 1.75 -0.86
N ALA A 9 12.13 2.09 -1.10
CA ALA A 9 11.08 1.12 -1.33
C ALA A 9 11.41 0.14 -2.47
N SER A 10 11.75 0.66 -3.65
CA SER A 10 12.09 -0.20 -4.79
C SER A 10 13.23 -1.19 -4.50
N GLU A 11 14.25 -0.79 -3.73
CA GLU A 11 15.38 -1.66 -3.37
C GLU A 11 14.94 -2.79 -2.43
N ALA A 12 14.12 -2.48 -1.42
CA ALA A 12 13.59 -3.47 -0.49
C ALA A 12 12.65 -4.46 -1.20
N GLN A 13 11.77 -3.96 -2.06
CA GLN A 13 10.81 -4.78 -2.80
C GLN A 13 11.47 -5.63 -3.87
N GLU A 14 12.52 -5.15 -4.54
CA GLU A 14 13.34 -5.96 -5.45
C GLU A 14 14.02 -7.13 -4.69
N ALA A 15 14.63 -6.84 -3.54
CA ALA A 15 15.26 -7.86 -2.70
C ALA A 15 14.27 -8.91 -2.19
N ALA A 16 13.05 -8.49 -1.78
CA ALA A 16 11.99 -9.40 -1.36
C ALA A 16 11.49 -10.26 -2.54
N ASN A 17 11.23 -9.63 -3.70
CA ASN A 17 10.71 -10.31 -4.89
C ASN A 17 11.67 -11.38 -5.42
N ALA A 18 12.99 -11.14 -5.33
CA ALA A 18 14.00 -12.13 -5.70
C ALA A 18 13.89 -13.44 -4.90
N GLN A 19 13.22 -13.41 -3.74
CA GLN A 19 12.97 -14.56 -2.88
C GLN A 19 11.51 -15.06 -2.96
N GLY A 20 10.70 -14.56 -3.90
CA GLY A 20 9.27 -14.90 -3.97
C GLY A 20 8.45 -14.34 -2.81
N LEU A 21 8.91 -13.25 -2.21
CA LEU A 21 8.29 -12.58 -1.08
C LEU A 21 7.95 -11.13 -1.43
N VAL A 22 7.08 -10.51 -0.64
CA VAL A 22 6.74 -9.09 -0.72
C VAL A 22 6.96 -8.41 0.62
N VAL A 23 7.25 -7.11 0.57
CA VAL A 23 7.39 -6.25 1.73
C VAL A 23 6.27 -5.22 1.72
N VAL A 24 5.73 -4.86 2.88
CA VAL A 24 4.68 -3.82 2.97
C VAL A 24 5.35 -2.46 2.87
N GLU A 25 5.22 -1.79 1.74
CA GLU A 25 5.87 -0.52 1.44
C GLU A 25 4.92 0.54 0.87
N GLY A 26 5.44 1.74 0.65
CA GLY A 26 4.71 2.85 0.06
C GLY A 26 4.68 2.80 -1.46
N VAL A 27 3.76 3.55 -2.07
CA VAL A 27 3.60 3.60 -3.54
C VAL A 27 4.70 4.36 -4.28
N CYS A 28 5.42 5.23 -3.57
CA CYS A 28 6.51 6.03 -4.14
C CYS A 28 7.83 5.27 -3.99
N PRO A 29 8.44 4.77 -5.09
CA PRO A 29 9.57 3.84 -5.04
C PRO A 29 10.83 4.42 -4.38
N THR A 30 10.98 5.75 -4.39
CA THR A 30 12.16 6.45 -3.87
C THR A 30 12.11 6.74 -2.37
N VAL A 31 10.99 6.45 -1.70
CA VAL A 31 10.82 6.73 -0.26
C VAL A 31 11.71 5.78 0.54
N GLY A 32 12.53 6.33 1.43
CA GLY A 32 13.33 5.54 2.37
C GLY A 32 12.44 4.85 3.41
N ILE A 33 12.27 3.52 3.29
CA ILE A 33 11.29 2.78 4.11
C ILE A 33 11.60 2.91 5.61
N PRO A 34 12.83 2.64 6.12
CA PRO A 34 13.08 2.64 7.56
C PRO A 34 13.04 4.03 8.21
N GLY A 35 13.01 5.09 7.42
CA GLY A 35 13.00 6.47 7.89
C GLY A 35 11.62 6.91 8.41
N GLY A 36 11.30 8.18 8.19
CA GLY A 36 10.05 8.77 8.63
C GLY A 36 8.78 8.08 8.10
N TYR A 37 8.89 7.32 7.00
CA TYR A 37 7.77 6.57 6.42
C TYR A 37 7.24 5.51 7.39
N THR A 38 8.05 4.51 7.74
CA THR A 38 7.65 3.49 8.73
C THR A 38 7.50 4.08 10.12
N GLN A 39 8.40 4.99 10.51
CA GLN A 39 8.35 5.57 11.86
C GLN A 39 7.10 6.43 12.10
N GLY A 40 6.46 6.95 11.06
CA GLY A 40 5.19 7.67 11.12
C GLY A 40 3.94 6.84 10.79
N GLY A 41 4.09 5.52 10.61
CA GLY A 41 2.99 4.62 10.25
C GLY A 41 3.24 3.91 8.91
N GLY A 42 3.18 4.66 7.82
CA GLY A 42 3.44 4.16 6.46
C GLY A 42 2.23 3.43 5.86
N ALA A 43 1.51 4.12 4.98
CA ALA A 43 0.36 3.57 4.27
C ALA A 43 0.78 2.81 3.00
N SER A 44 0.26 1.59 2.86
CA SER A 44 0.58 0.67 1.75
C SER A 44 -0.68 0.25 0.99
N LEU A 45 -0.53 -0.06 -0.30
CA LEU A 45 -1.59 -0.73 -1.07
C LEU A 45 -1.81 -2.20 -0.67
N LEU A 46 -0.96 -2.74 0.21
CA LEU A 46 -1.19 -4.01 0.88
C LEU A 46 -1.78 -3.82 2.29
N GLY A 47 -2.12 -2.58 2.66
CA GLY A 47 -2.45 -2.16 4.02
C GLY A 47 -3.71 -2.82 4.57
N SER A 48 -4.79 -2.91 3.79
CA SER A 48 -6.03 -3.56 4.26
C SER A 48 -5.82 -5.04 4.61
N ARG A 49 -4.79 -5.68 4.05
CA ARG A 49 -4.49 -7.09 4.30
C ARG A 49 -3.45 -7.31 5.39
N PHE A 50 -2.38 -6.51 5.41
CA PHE A 50 -1.23 -6.76 6.27
C PHE A 50 -1.04 -5.71 7.37
N GLY A 51 -1.78 -4.61 7.35
CA GLY A 51 -1.59 -3.45 8.23
C GLY A 51 -0.61 -2.43 7.67
N LEU A 52 -0.30 -1.41 8.47
CA LEU A 52 0.66 -0.36 8.11
C LEU A 52 2.09 -0.93 8.06
N THR A 53 3.01 -0.16 7.47
CA THR A 53 4.42 -0.55 7.47
C THR A 53 4.99 -0.61 8.91
N ALA A 54 4.53 0.27 9.81
CA ALA A 54 4.87 0.23 11.23
C ALA A 54 4.47 -1.10 11.91
N ASP A 55 3.31 -1.67 11.53
CA ASP A 55 2.83 -2.96 12.06
C ASP A 55 3.70 -4.14 11.61
N GLN A 56 4.56 -3.93 10.60
CA GLN A 56 5.48 -4.96 10.10
C GLN A 56 6.79 -5.04 10.87
N VAL A 57 7.11 -4.05 11.70
CA VAL A 57 8.43 -3.98 12.33
C VAL A 57 8.55 -4.97 13.48
N LEU A 58 9.63 -5.74 13.46
CA LEU A 58 10.00 -6.72 14.48
C LEU A 58 11.11 -6.18 15.40
N GLU A 59 11.99 -5.34 14.86
CA GLU A 59 13.16 -4.81 15.56
C GLU A 59 13.61 -3.48 14.96
N TRP A 60 14.13 -2.58 15.79
CA TRP A 60 14.88 -1.39 15.41
C TRP A 60 16.30 -1.45 15.97
N GLU A 61 17.27 -1.00 15.18
CA GLU A 61 18.63 -0.70 15.64
C GLU A 61 18.82 0.82 15.63
N VAL A 62 19.16 1.40 16.78
CA VAL A 62 19.03 2.84 17.01
C VAL A 62 20.24 3.36 17.79
N VAL A 63 20.78 4.50 17.39
CA VAL A 63 21.72 5.28 18.19
C VAL A 63 20.95 6.37 18.94
N THR A 64 20.99 6.35 20.27
CA THR A 64 20.29 7.35 21.10
C THR A 64 21.00 8.70 21.07
N GLY A 65 20.34 9.75 21.59
CA GLY A 65 20.97 11.06 21.79
C GLY A 65 22.18 11.06 22.74
N LYS A 66 22.39 9.97 23.50
CA LYS A 66 23.57 9.76 24.35
C LYS A 66 24.71 9.02 23.62
N GLY A 67 24.51 8.62 22.37
CA GLY A 67 25.47 7.84 21.59
C GLY A 67 25.43 6.33 21.87
N GLU A 68 24.39 5.84 22.53
CA GLU A 68 24.25 4.41 22.85
C GLU A 68 23.61 3.66 21.68
N LEU A 69 24.20 2.54 21.27
CA LEU A 69 23.61 1.64 20.29
C LEU A 69 22.64 0.68 21.00
N LEU A 70 21.35 0.81 20.69
CA LEU A 70 20.28 0.00 21.25
C LEU A 70 19.57 -0.83 20.19
N THR A 71 19.16 -2.02 20.59
CA THR A 71 18.18 -2.84 19.89
C THR A 71 16.83 -2.68 20.58
N ALA A 72 15.81 -2.25 19.84
CA ALA A 72 14.45 -2.11 20.35
C ALA A 72 13.52 -3.13 19.69
N THR A 73 12.85 -3.94 20.51
CA THR A 73 11.88 -4.97 20.12
C THR A 73 10.67 -4.89 21.06
N PRO A 74 9.57 -5.63 20.81
CA PRO A 74 8.46 -5.71 21.76
C PRO A 74 8.84 -6.20 23.17
N ARG A 75 10.02 -6.81 23.36
CA ARG A 75 10.48 -7.38 24.64
C ARG A 75 11.75 -6.74 25.21
N GLN A 76 12.39 -5.84 24.47
CA GLN A 76 13.64 -5.16 24.85
C GLN A 76 13.56 -3.70 24.42
N ASN A 77 13.76 -2.75 25.34
CA ASN A 77 13.52 -1.32 25.07
C ASN A 77 12.15 -1.10 24.40
N SER A 78 11.11 -1.73 24.97
CA SER A 78 9.78 -1.86 24.35
C SER A 78 9.03 -0.53 24.25
N ASP A 79 9.32 0.40 25.13
CA ASP A 79 8.90 1.80 25.07
C ASP A 79 9.48 2.51 23.84
N LEU A 80 10.77 2.35 23.57
CA LEU A 80 11.43 2.88 22.37
C LEU A 80 10.90 2.19 21.10
N TYR A 81 10.70 0.86 21.12
CA TYR A 81 10.09 0.14 20.01
C TYR A 81 8.71 0.70 19.67
N TRP A 82 7.86 0.88 20.69
CA TRP A 82 6.52 1.42 20.54
C TRP A 82 6.54 2.85 19.97
N ALA A 83 7.43 3.70 20.48
CA ALA A 83 7.58 5.08 19.99
C ALA A 83 8.05 5.14 18.53
N LEU A 84 8.98 4.27 18.12
CA LEU A 84 9.47 4.21 16.75
C LEU A 84 8.49 3.54 15.77
N ALA A 85 7.52 2.75 16.26
CA ALA A 85 6.50 2.10 15.44
C ALA A 85 5.25 2.98 15.26
N GLY A 86 5.42 4.25 14.86
CA GLY A 86 4.31 5.16 14.51
C GLY A 86 4.38 6.55 15.15
N GLY A 87 5.26 6.77 16.14
CA GLY A 87 5.39 8.04 16.85
C GLY A 87 6.15 9.14 16.11
N GLY A 88 6.57 8.90 14.87
CA GLY A 88 7.28 9.84 14.00
C GLY A 88 8.80 9.73 14.09
N GLY A 89 9.46 9.89 12.93
CA GLY A 89 10.92 9.81 12.85
C GLY A 89 11.66 11.06 13.33
N GLY A 90 12.93 10.90 13.67
CA GLY A 90 13.84 12.02 14.00
C GLY A 90 13.79 12.51 15.45
N THR A 91 12.93 11.95 16.30
CA THR A 91 12.78 12.38 17.71
C THR A 91 13.49 11.46 18.70
N TYR A 92 13.38 10.14 18.53
CA TYR A 92 13.77 9.16 19.57
C TYR A 92 15.21 8.64 19.43
N GLY A 93 15.87 8.95 18.32
CA GLY A 93 17.24 8.51 18.01
C GLY A 93 17.47 8.40 16.51
N ALA A 94 18.71 8.10 16.13
CA ALA A 94 19.07 7.81 14.74
C ALA A 94 18.90 6.31 14.47
N VAL A 95 17.87 5.94 13.70
CA VAL A 95 17.68 4.56 13.23
C VAL A 95 18.79 4.20 12.25
N LEU A 96 19.47 3.09 12.49
CA LEU A 96 20.48 2.50 11.60
C LEU A 96 19.87 1.41 10.72
N SER A 97 18.95 0.62 11.26
CA SER A 97 18.22 -0.41 10.52
C SER A 97 16.92 -0.79 11.20
N MET A 98 16.06 -1.48 10.45
CA MET A 98 14.88 -2.14 10.99
C MET A 98 14.78 -3.57 10.45
N THR A 99 14.19 -4.47 11.22
CA THR A 99 13.81 -5.80 10.75
C THR A 99 12.30 -5.84 10.57
N VAL A 100 11.85 -6.25 9.38
CA VAL A 100 10.41 -6.34 9.05
C VAL A 100 9.98 -7.75 8.71
N LYS A 101 8.68 -8.01 8.92
CA LYS A 101 7.97 -9.17 8.35
C LYS A 101 8.06 -9.13 6.81
N LEU A 102 8.11 -10.30 6.21
CA LEU A 102 7.90 -10.49 4.77
C LEU A 102 6.70 -11.41 4.59
N HIS A 103 5.97 -11.22 3.50
CA HIS A 103 4.80 -12.02 3.16
C HIS A 103 5.04 -12.79 1.87
N PRO A 104 4.44 -13.98 1.66
CA PRO A 104 4.52 -14.67 0.38
C PRO A 104 4.02 -13.79 -0.76
N ASN A 105 4.71 -13.81 -1.90
CA ASN A 105 4.19 -13.18 -3.12
C ASN A 105 2.94 -13.93 -3.58
N MET A 106 1.97 -13.19 -4.10
CA MET A 106 0.64 -13.68 -4.35
C MET A 106 0.01 -13.04 -5.60
N PRO A 107 -0.88 -13.76 -6.32
CA PRO A 107 -1.70 -13.13 -7.34
C PRO A 107 -2.44 -11.94 -6.76
N THR A 108 -2.41 -10.81 -7.44
CA THR A 108 -3.01 -9.57 -6.95
C THR A 108 -3.87 -8.97 -8.04
N ALA A 109 -5.18 -8.88 -7.84
CA ALA A 109 -6.03 -8.19 -8.78
C ALA A 109 -5.85 -6.67 -8.68
N GLY A 110 -6.04 -5.97 -9.79
CA GLY A 110 -5.98 -4.52 -9.86
C GLY A 110 -7.20 -3.91 -10.53
N ALA A 111 -7.55 -2.69 -10.13
CA ALA A 111 -8.62 -1.93 -10.76
C ALA A 111 -8.26 -0.43 -10.89
N THR A 112 -8.75 0.19 -11.96
CA THR A 112 -8.79 1.65 -12.11
C THR A 112 -10.21 2.12 -12.33
N LEU A 113 -10.51 3.36 -11.91
CA LEU A 113 -11.77 4.03 -12.18
C LEU A 113 -11.50 5.53 -12.39
N SER A 114 -12.08 6.10 -13.44
CA SER A 114 -12.11 7.55 -13.61
C SER A 114 -13.44 8.02 -14.18
N PHE A 115 -13.88 9.17 -13.71
CA PHE A 115 -15.04 9.86 -14.27
C PHE A 115 -14.90 11.36 -14.02
N LYS A 116 -15.67 12.13 -14.78
CA LYS A 116 -15.73 13.58 -14.65
C LYS A 116 -17.18 14.02 -14.82
N GLU A 117 -17.66 14.85 -13.91
CA GLU A 117 -19.02 15.37 -13.95
C GLU A 117 -19.02 16.82 -13.43
N SER A 118 -19.44 17.78 -14.26
CA SER A 118 -19.38 19.20 -13.91
C SER A 118 -20.47 19.67 -12.94
N SER A 119 -21.57 18.93 -12.83
CA SER A 119 -22.68 19.23 -11.93
C SER A 119 -22.46 18.67 -10.52
N ASP A 120 -23.39 19.00 -9.61
CA ASP A 120 -23.37 18.51 -8.23
C ASP A 120 -23.59 17.00 -8.12
N ALA A 121 -24.12 16.34 -9.16
CA ALA A 121 -24.24 14.88 -9.24
C ALA A 121 -22.89 14.16 -9.07
N TYR A 122 -21.78 14.84 -9.34
CA TYR A 122 -20.43 14.36 -9.03
C TYR A 122 -20.29 13.93 -7.56
N TRP A 123 -20.80 14.73 -6.64
CA TRP A 123 -20.66 14.50 -5.21
C TRP A 123 -21.55 13.36 -4.71
N ASP A 124 -22.68 13.12 -5.37
CA ASP A 124 -23.54 11.97 -5.09
C ASP A 124 -22.80 10.67 -5.41
N ILE A 125 -22.06 10.63 -6.53
CA ILE A 125 -21.22 9.47 -6.89
C ILE A 125 -20.05 9.31 -5.90
N VAL A 126 -19.36 10.40 -5.55
CA VAL A 126 -18.26 10.33 -4.58
C VAL A 126 -18.79 9.85 -3.22
N GLN A 127 -19.98 10.28 -2.80
CA GLN A 127 -20.61 9.79 -1.58
C GLN A 127 -20.92 8.29 -1.67
N ALA A 128 -21.51 7.82 -2.77
CA ALA A 128 -21.78 6.40 -2.98
C ALA A 128 -20.50 5.55 -2.94
N PHE A 129 -19.41 6.05 -3.55
CA PHE A 129 -18.09 5.44 -3.48
C PHE A 129 -17.56 5.37 -2.04
N LEU A 130 -17.59 6.47 -1.29
CA LEU A 130 -17.12 6.54 0.10
C LEU A 130 -17.90 5.62 1.03
N LEU A 131 -19.23 5.54 0.87
CA LEU A 131 -20.08 4.66 1.68
C LEU A 131 -19.83 3.18 1.40
N ASN A 132 -19.31 2.85 0.21
CA ASN A 132 -18.95 1.48 -0.18
C ASN A 132 -17.52 1.08 0.27
N LEU A 133 -16.63 2.04 0.56
CA LEU A 133 -15.25 1.76 0.95
C LEU A 133 -15.09 0.73 2.08
N PRO A 134 -15.88 0.74 3.18
CA PRO A 134 -15.72 -0.24 4.24
C PRO A 134 -15.79 -1.69 3.75
N ALA A 135 -16.75 -2.01 2.87
CA ALA A 135 -16.88 -3.36 2.32
C ALA A 135 -15.68 -3.77 1.45
N VAL A 136 -15.10 -2.81 0.72
CA VAL A 136 -13.89 -3.04 -0.09
C VAL A 136 -12.67 -3.30 0.80
N LEU A 137 -12.50 -2.49 1.85
CA LEU A 137 -11.37 -2.59 2.78
C LEU A 137 -11.47 -3.87 3.63
N ASP A 138 -12.67 -4.22 4.12
CA ASP A 138 -12.93 -5.43 4.90
C ASP A 138 -12.68 -6.71 4.08
N ALA A 139 -12.87 -6.65 2.75
CA ALA A 139 -12.51 -7.75 1.85
C ALA A 139 -10.98 -7.90 1.69
N GLY A 140 -10.18 -6.92 2.13
CA GLY A 140 -8.72 -6.93 2.03
C GLY A 140 -8.17 -6.20 0.81
N ALA A 141 -9.01 -5.52 0.02
CA ALA A 141 -8.56 -4.65 -1.07
C ALA A 141 -8.17 -3.27 -0.54
N THR A 142 -7.22 -2.60 -1.19
CA THR A 142 -6.84 -1.22 -0.88
C THR A 142 -6.98 -0.38 -2.14
N LEU A 143 -7.67 0.76 -2.04
CA LEU A 143 -7.89 1.68 -3.16
C LEU A 143 -7.07 2.96 -2.93
N TYR A 144 -6.32 3.38 -3.95
CA TYR A 144 -5.71 4.71 -3.99
C TYR A 144 -6.46 5.57 -5.00
N TRP A 145 -7.02 6.68 -4.51
CA TRP A 145 -7.91 7.55 -5.26
C TRP A 145 -7.70 9.02 -4.89
N GLN A 146 -8.16 9.91 -5.76
CA GLN A 146 -8.02 11.35 -5.63
C GLN A 146 -9.19 12.08 -6.31
N VAL A 147 -9.59 13.19 -5.70
CA VAL A 147 -10.48 14.19 -6.28
C VAL A 147 -9.62 15.34 -6.78
N LEU A 148 -9.79 15.68 -8.06
CA LEU A 148 -9.00 16.69 -8.75
C LEU A 148 -9.87 17.89 -9.16
N PRO A 149 -9.25 19.06 -9.41
CA PRO A 149 -9.97 20.24 -9.86
C PRO A 149 -10.86 19.97 -11.09
N GLY A 150 -12.04 20.61 -11.11
CA GLY A 150 -13.02 20.42 -12.18
C GLY A 150 -13.83 19.12 -12.06
N ASN A 151 -14.07 18.67 -10.82
CA ASN A 151 -14.87 17.49 -10.49
C ASN A 151 -14.44 16.24 -11.27
N MET A 152 -13.15 15.94 -11.17
CA MET A 152 -12.56 14.77 -11.79
C MET A 152 -12.16 13.78 -10.68
N PHE A 153 -12.73 12.59 -10.72
CA PHE A 153 -12.35 11.49 -9.84
C PHE A 153 -11.36 10.60 -10.56
N LEU A 154 -10.25 10.27 -9.89
CA LEU A 154 -9.30 9.27 -10.36
C LEU A 154 -9.00 8.27 -9.25
N MET A 155 -9.15 6.99 -9.57
CA MET A 155 -8.62 5.87 -8.82
C MET A 155 -7.59 5.19 -9.72
N PRO A 156 -6.33 5.66 -9.74
CA PRO A 156 -5.33 5.19 -10.69
C PRO A 156 -4.75 3.83 -10.32
N GLN A 157 -4.82 3.43 -9.04
CA GLN A 157 -4.28 2.17 -8.56
C GLN A 157 -5.14 1.62 -7.41
N SER A 158 -5.48 0.36 -7.50
CA SER A 158 -6.17 -0.39 -6.46
C SER A 158 -5.67 -1.81 -6.51
N TYR A 159 -5.40 -2.43 -5.35
CA TYR A 159 -4.92 -3.81 -5.30
C TYR A 159 -5.76 -4.66 -4.37
N PHE A 160 -6.03 -5.88 -4.81
CA PHE A 160 -6.67 -6.92 -4.02
C PHE A 160 -5.77 -8.17 -4.00
N PRO A 161 -4.90 -8.32 -2.99
CA PRO A 161 -4.03 -9.48 -2.86
C PRO A 161 -4.85 -10.75 -2.59
N ASP A 162 -4.55 -11.84 -3.32
CA ASP A 162 -5.35 -13.07 -3.49
C ASP A 162 -6.78 -12.89 -4.00
N GLY A 163 -7.19 -11.67 -4.37
CA GLY A 163 -8.47 -11.42 -5.00
C GLY A 163 -8.44 -11.69 -6.51
N THR A 164 -9.62 -11.80 -7.11
CA THR A 164 -9.78 -11.85 -8.56
C THR A 164 -10.24 -10.52 -9.13
N ALA A 165 -10.11 -10.36 -10.46
CA ALA A 165 -10.68 -9.21 -11.15
C ALA A 165 -12.22 -9.15 -10.98
N GLN A 166 -12.89 -10.31 -11.00
CA GLN A 166 -14.35 -10.36 -10.77
C GLN A 166 -14.71 -9.92 -9.35
N ASP A 167 -13.89 -10.23 -8.35
CA ASP A 167 -14.13 -9.77 -6.98
C ASP A 167 -14.01 -8.25 -6.86
N LEU A 168 -12.98 -7.65 -7.45
CA LEU A 168 -12.83 -6.19 -7.48
C LEU A 168 -13.98 -5.52 -8.22
N GLU A 169 -14.39 -6.05 -9.37
CA GLU A 169 -15.54 -5.55 -10.12
C GLU A 169 -16.81 -5.61 -9.25
N ARG A 170 -17.10 -6.76 -8.64
CA ARG A 170 -18.23 -6.94 -7.71
C ARG A 170 -18.19 -5.96 -6.55
N LEU A 171 -17.02 -5.71 -5.97
CA LEU A 171 -16.83 -4.77 -4.88
C LEU A 171 -17.05 -3.31 -5.32
N LEU A 172 -16.75 -2.96 -6.57
CA LEU A 172 -16.96 -1.62 -7.12
C LEU A 172 -18.37 -1.41 -7.70
N GLN A 173 -19.15 -2.48 -7.90
CA GLN A 173 -20.48 -2.43 -8.51
C GLN A 173 -21.40 -1.35 -7.95
N PRO A 174 -21.51 -1.11 -6.63
CA PRO A 174 -22.39 -0.05 -6.12
C PRO A 174 -22.04 1.35 -6.66
N THR A 175 -20.75 1.63 -6.87
CA THR A 175 -20.30 2.88 -7.47
C THR A 175 -20.55 2.91 -8.99
N LEU A 176 -20.29 1.80 -9.67
CA LEU A 176 -20.51 1.68 -11.12
C LEU A 176 -21.99 1.81 -11.48
N GLN A 177 -22.86 1.18 -10.69
CA GLN A 177 -24.31 1.28 -10.85
C GLN A 177 -24.80 2.72 -10.64
N ALA A 178 -24.29 3.43 -9.62
CA ALA A 178 -24.66 4.83 -9.41
C ALA A 178 -24.25 5.73 -10.59
N LEU A 179 -23.08 5.47 -11.19
CA LEU A 179 -22.62 6.15 -12.41
C LEU A 179 -23.55 5.88 -13.60
N GLU A 180 -23.95 4.62 -13.79
CA GLU A 180 -24.86 4.19 -14.86
C GLU A 180 -26.26 4.80 -14.72
N GLU A 181 -26.85 4.74 -13.52
CA GLU A 181 -28.16 5.30 -13.20
C GLU A 181 -28.19 6.83 -13.38
N SER A 182 -27.05 7.50 -13.14
CA SER A 182 -26.90 8.94 -13.33
C SER A 182 -26.54 9.32 -14.78
N GLY A 183 -26.28 8.36 -15.65
CA GLY A 183 -25.85 8.61 -17.03
C GLY A 183 -24.47 9.26 -17.16
N ILE A 184 -23.62 9.16 -16.12
CA ILE A 184 -22.30 9.77 -16.08
C ILE A 184 -21.28 8.83 -16.76
N PRO A 185 -20.57 9.26 -17.82
CA PRO A 185 -19.59 8.43 -18.48
C PRO A 185 -18.36 8.21 -17.58
N TYR A 186 -17.85 6.98 -17.57
CA TYR A 186 -16.69 6.58 -16.79
C TYR A 186 -15.78 5.63 -17.58
N ILE A 187 -14.54 5.50 -17.11
CA ILE A 187 -13.56 4.53 -17.61
C ILE A 187 -13.16 3.64 -16.44
N THR A 188 -13.25 2.32 -16.63
CA THR A 188 -12.82 1.34 -15.64
C THR A 188 -12.07 0.20 -16.31
N TYR A 189 -11.06 -0.32 -15.63
CA TYR A 189 -10.35 -1.54 -16.04
C TYR A 189 -10.11 -2.40 -14.82
N CYS A 190 -10.34 -3.70 -14.94
CA CYS A 190 -9.97 -4.67 -13.92
C CYS A 190 -9.10 -5.77 -14.52
N TRP A 191 -8.02 -6.13 -13.83
CA TRP A 191 -7.04 -7.12 -14.31
C TRP A 191 -6.46 -7.94 -13.16
N LEU A 192 -5.79 -9.03 -13.50
CA LEU A 192 -5.03 -9.84 -12.55
C LEU A 192 -3.53 -9.62 -12.77
N PHE A 193 -2.81 -9.22 -11.73
CA PHE A 193 -1.36 -9.15 -11.72
C PHE A 193 -0.79 -10.50 -11.27
N CYS A 194 0.05 -11.10 -12.11
CA CYS A 194 0.80 -12.31 -11.79
C CYS A 194 2.29 -12.02 -11.98
N GLN A 195 3.04 -11.79 -10.89
CA GLN A 195 4.49 -11.65 -10.93
C GLN A 195 5.18 -13.02 -11.06
N THR A 196 5.01 -13.67 -12.20
CA THR A 196 5.98 -14.66 -12.67
C THR A 196 6.28 -14.40 -14.13
N ARG A 197 7.21 -13.46 -14.40
CA ARG A 197 8.04 -13.56 -15.60
C ARG A 197 8.94 -14.79 -15.42
N ARG A 198 8.44 -15.97 -15.81
CA ARG A 198 9.37 -16.98 -16.35
C ARG A 198 9.80 -16.44 -17.70
N VAL A 199 11.07 -16.04 -17.79
CA VAL A 199 11.75 -15.91 -19.08
C VAL A 199 11.75 -17.30 -19.69
N LEU A 200 10.79 -17.57 -20.59
CA LEU A 200 10.95 -18.61 -21.59
C LEU A 200 11.45 -17.91 -22.84
N ALA A 201 12.72 -18.15 -23.13
CA ALA A 201 13.28 -17.95 -24.45
C ALA A 201 12.61 -18.93 -25.44
N SER A 202 12.59 -18.52 -26.73
CA SER A 202 12.05 -19.19 -27.94
C SER A 202 10.51 -19.08 -28.11
N ALA A 203 9.93 -18.79 -29.27
CA ALA A 203 10.35 -18.74 -30.69
C ALA A 203 9.65 -17.52 -31.36
N GLY A 204 10.22 -16.81 -32.34
CA GLY A 204 10.42 -17.30 -33.69
C GLY A 204 9.11 -17.31 -34.47
N ILE A 205 8.78 -16.17 -35.11
CA ILE A 205 8.35 -15.93 -36.51
C ILE A 205 8.43 -14.41 -36.74
#